data_AF-X1DAV8-F1
#
_entry.id   AF-X1DAV8-F1
#
_cell.length_a   1.000
_cell.length_b   1.000
_cell.length_c   1.000
_cell.angle_alpha   90.00
_cell.angle_beta   90.00
_cell.angle_gamma   90.00
#
_symmetry.space_group_name_H-M   'P 1'
#
loop_
_entity.id
_entity.type
_entity.pdbx_description
1 polymer ?
#
loop_
_entity_poly.entity_id
_entity_poly.type
_entity_poly.pdbx_seq_one_letter_code
_entity_poly.pdbx_strand_id
1 'polypeptide(L)'
;MAVETNIQKITDAQITEYQPLVKSIACKFKNSGESLDDLEQVGYIGLINAINLYNQNRGIKFISYATWLISGEIRHYIRDKHQLIKIPSCSKSSNGSPEFLNL
;
A
#
# COMPACT_ATOMS: atom_id res chain seq x y z
N MET A 1 0.86 22.28 20.25
CA MET A 1 1.65 21.03 20.18
C MET A 1 2.18 20.94 18.77
N ALA A 2 3.36 21.52 18.52
CA ALA A 2 3.97 21.51 17.21
C ALA A 2 4.44 20.09 16.94
N VAL A 3 3.83 19.42 15.96
CA VAL A 3 4.36 18.17 15.43
C VAL A 3 5.56 18.60 14.62
N GLU A 4 6.74 18.58 15.22
CA GLU A 4 8.00 18.75 14.50
C GLU A 4 8.08 17.59 13.51
N THR A 5 7.62 17.82 12.28
CA THR A 5 7.94 16.97 11.15
C THR A 5 9.43 17.15 10.91
N ASN A 6 10.23 16.39 11.64
CA ASN A 6 11.62 16.14 11.31
C ASN A 6 11.59 15.35 10.00
N ILE A 7 11.52 16.09 8.89
CA ILE A 7 11.69 15.52 7.55
C ILE A 7 13.16 15.13 7.47
N GLN A 8 13.49 13.97 8.04
CA GLN A 8 14.80 13.39 7.86
C GLN A 8 15.00 13.23 6.36
N LYS A 9 16.06 13.83 5.83
CA LYS A 9 16.47 13.55 4.46
C LYS A 9 16.78 12.07 4.37
N ILE A 10 15.94 11.33 3.66
CA ILE A 10 16.22 9.96 3.28
C ILE A 10 17.52 10.00 2.47
N THR A 11 18.50 9.21 2.90
CA THR A 11 19.75 9.07 2.16
C THR A 11 19.69 7.83 1.28
N ASP A 12 20.25 7.91 0.08
CA ASP A 12 20.33 6.77 -0.85
C ASP A 12 21.04 5.56 -0.21
N ALA A 13 21.94 5.82 0.72
CA ALA A 13 22.63 4.82 1.52
C ALA A 13 21.67 3.96 2.37
N GLN A 14 20.68 4.58 3.02
CA GLN A 14 19.67 3.86 3.82
C GLN A 14 18.78 2.98 2.94
N ILE A 15 18.40 3.46 1.76
CA ILE A 15 17.59 2.67 0.81
C ILE A 15 18.39 1.43 0.36
N THR A 16 19.67 1.62 0.04
CA THR A 16 20.56 0.54 -0.40
C THR A 16 20.80 -0.50 0.70
N GLU A 17 20.87 -0.08 1.96
CA GLU A 17 21.02 -0.98 3.12
C GLU A 17 19.84 -1.96 3.23
N TYR A 18 18.61 -1.48 3.06
CA TYR A 18 17.40 -2.31 3.20
C TYR A 18 16.92 -2.92 1.89
N GLN A 19 17.63 -2.72 0.78
CA GLN A 19 17.31 -3.34 -0.51
C GLN A 19 17.09 -4.87 -0.42
N PRO A 20 17.95 -5.67 0.26
CA PRO A 20 17.71 -7.11 0.40
C PRO A 20 16.40 -7.44 1.14
N LEU A 21 16.01 -6.62 2.11
CA LEU A 21 14.75 -6.79 2.84
C LEU A 21 13.56 -6.61 1.91
N VAL A 22 13.55 -5.52 1.13
CA VAL A 22 12.48 -5.23 0.15
C VAL A 22 12.35 -6.38 -0.85
N LYS A 23 13.47 -6.80 -1.46
CA LYS A 23 13.49 -7.92 -2.41
C LYS A 23 12.97 -9.21 -1.79
N SER A 24 13.38 -9.53 -0.56
CA SER A 24 12.92 -10.74 0.14
C SER A 24 11.42 -10.74 0.40
N ILE A 25 10.82 -9.57 0.66
CA ILE A 25 9.38 -9.43 0.90
C ILE A 25 8.63 -9.48 -0.43
N ALA A 26 9.07 -8.72 -1.44
CA ALA A 26 8.46 -8.71 -2.78
C ALA A 26 8.42 -10.11 -3.41
N CYS A 27 9.49 -10.90 -3.24
CA CYS A 27 9.58 -12.26 -3.75
C CYS A 27 8.50 -13.21 -3.17
N LYS A 28 7.96 -12.92 -1.98
CA LYS A 28 6.83 -13.68 -1.40
C LYS A 28 5.52 -13.45 -2.17
N PHE A 29 5.41 -12.35 -2.90
CA PHE A 29 4.23 -11.97 -3.67
C PHE A 29 4.35 -12.31 -5.16
N LYS A 30 5.45 -12.94 -5.62
CA LYS A 30 5.69 -13.24 -7.04
C LYS A 30 4.56 -14.01 -7.75
N ASN A 31 3.72 -14.74 -7.01
CA ASN A 31 2.60 -15.52 -7.55
C ASN A 31 1.30 -14.71 -7.63
N SER A 32 1.31 -13.40 -7.38
CA SER A 32 0.12 -12.54 -7.41
C SER A 32 -0.34 -12.14 -8.81
N GLY A 33 0.40 -12.52 -9.87
CA GLY A 33 0.11 -12.14 -11.26
C GLY A 33 0.69 -10.79 -11.69
N GLU A 34 1.42 -10.11 -10.81
CA GLU A 34 2.13 -8.84 -11.10
C GLU A 34 3.61 -9.09 -11.38
N SER A 35 4.27 -8.16 -12.08
CA SER A 35 5.72 -8.22 -12.32
C SER A 35 6.49 -8.08 -11.00
N LEU A 36 7.56 -8.86 -10.83
CA LEU A 36 8.42 -8.75 -9.65
C LEU A 36 9.02 -7.34 -9.51
N ASP A 37 9.38 -6.71 -10.63
CA ASP A 37 9.94 -5.35 -10.64
C ASP A 37 8.92 -4.31 -10.12
N ASP A 38 7.64 -4.49 -10.43
CA ASP A 38 6.57 -3.61 -9.93
C ASP A 38 6.36 -3.82 -8.43
N LEU A 39 6.40 -5.07 -7.98
CA LEU A 39 6.31 -5.41 -6.55
C LEU A 39 7.50 -4.86 -5.76
N GLU A 40 8.71 -4.91 -6.34
CA GLU A 40 9.91 -4.30 -5.75
C GLU A 40 9.76 -2.78 -5.65
N GLN A 41 9.31 -2.10 -6.71
CA GLN A 41 9.09 -0.64 -6.71
C GLN A 41 8.10 -0.22 -5.61
N VAL A 42 6.94 -0.88 -5.54
CA VAL A 42 5.95 -0.63 -4.48
C VAL A 42 6.55 -0.93 -3.10
N GLY A 43 7.37 -1.98 -3.00
CA GLY A 43 8.08 -2.29 -1.77
C GLY A 43 9.05 -1.18 -1.33
N TYR A 44 9.76 -0.53 -2.26
CA TYR A 44 10.61 0.63 -1.94
C TYR A 44 9.81 1.84 -1.48
N ILE A 45 8.62 2.09 -2.05
CA ILE A 45 7.70 3.13 -1.55
C ILE A 45 7.31 2.84 -0.09
N GLY A 46 6.98 1.58 0.21
CA GLY A 46 6.68 1.15 1.59
C GLY A 46 7.87 1.31 2.54
N LEU A 47 9.09 1.05 2.09
CA LEU A 47 10.31 1.28 2.86
C LEU A 47 10.53 2.76 3.15
N ILE A 48 10.38 3.63 2.15
CA ILE A 48 10.49 5.09 2.29
C ILE A 48 9.50 5.60 3.35
N ASN A 49 8.25 5.14 3.27
CA ASN A 49 7.23 5.47 4.26
C ASN A 49 7.60 4.94 5.64
N ALA A 50 8.16 3.73 5.74
CA ALA A 50 8.62 3.18 7.00
C ALA A 50 9.73 4.01 7.64
N ILE A 51 10.72 4.48 6.85
CA ILE A 51 11.79 5.35 7.35
C ILE A 51 11.22 6.67 7.87
N ASN A 52 10.29 7.27 7.12
CA ASN A 52 9.69 8.56 7.47
C ASN A 52 8.80 8.50 8.72
N LEU A 53 8.07 7.39 8.91
CA LEU A 53 7.06 7.26 9.96
C LEU A 53 7.55 6.50 11.20
N TYR A 54 8.74 5.90 11.12
CA TYR A 54 9.28 5.12 12.22
C TYR A 54 9.60 6.01 13.42
N ASN A 55 9.14 5.57 14.59
CA ASN A 55 9.41 6.23 15.85
C ASN A 55 9.98 5.22 16.85
N GLN A 56 11.25 5.39 17.21
CA GLN A 56 11.97 4.52 18.15
C GLN A 56 11.32 4.46 19.55
N ASN A 57 10.59 5.50 19.96
CA ASN A 57 9.94 5.56 21.28
C ASN A 57 8.79 4.55 21.42
N ARG A 58 8.35 3.93 20.32
CA ARG A 58 7.30 2.89 20.34
C ARG A 58 7.81 1.51 20.77
N GLY A 59 9.13 1.31 20.92
CA GLY A 59 9.72 0.06 21.41
C GLY A 59 9.67 -1.12 20.42
N ILE A 60 9.32 -0.88 19.16
CA ILE A 60 9.28 -1.91 18.10
C ILE A 60 10.53 -1.75 17.23
N LYS A 61 11.16 -2.86 16.85
CA LYS A 61 12.31 -2.84 15.93
C LYS A 61 11.89 -2.30 14.56
N PHE A 62 12.75 -1.45 13.96
CA PHE A 62 12.52 -0.90 12.62
C PHE A 62 12.20 -1.97 11.57
N ILE A 63 12.97 -3.07 11.52
CA ILE A 63 12.76 -4.15 10.55
C ILE A 63 11.35 -4.74 10.65
N SER A 64 10.84 -4.92 11.87
CA SER A 64 9.48 -5.44 12.10
C SER A 64 8.42 -4.46 11.59
N TYR A 65 8.62 -3.16 11.82
CA TYR A 65 7.74 -2.11 11.33
C TYR A 65 7.76 -2.00 9.80
N ALA A 66 8.95 -1.95 9.21
CA ALA A 66 9.16 -1.88 7.76
C ALA A 66 8.55 -3.11 7.07
N THR A 67 8.73 -4.31 7.62
CA THR A 67 8.15 -5.53 7.06
C THR A 67 6.63 -5.45 6.96
N TRP A 68 5.97 -4.90 7.99
CA TRP A 68 4.52 -4.72 8.02
C TRP A 68 4.05 -3.70 6.97
N LEU A 69 4.72 -2.55 6.88
CA LEU A 69 4.38 -1.51 5.90
C LEU A 69 4.61 -1.97 4.46
N ILE A 70 5.80 -2.50 4.14
CA ILE A 70 6.15 -3.00 2.80
C ILE A 70 5.14 -4.05 2.35
N SER A 71 4.83 -5.03 3.22
CA SER A 71 3.86 -6.07 2.88
C SER A 71 2.44 -5.52 2.71
N GLY A 72 2.08 -4.47 3.46
CA GLY A 72 0.81 -3.79 3.35
C GLY A 72 0.65 -3.06 2.02
N GLU A 73 1.64 -2.25 1.65
CA GLU A 73 1.69 -1.51 0.38
C GLU A 73 1.62 -2.45 -0.82
N ILE A 74 2.39 -3.54 -0.82
CA ILE A 74 2.37 -4.54 -1.89
C ILE A 74 0.97 -5.17 -2.01
N ARG A 75 0.35 -5.56 -0.89
CA ARG A 75 -1.03 -6.10 -0.91
C ARG A 75 -2.04 -5.08 -1.41
N HIS A 76 -1.91 -3.81 -1.04
CA HIS A 76 -2.79 -2.74 -1.49
C HIS A 76 -2.66 -2.55 -3.01
N TYR A 77 -1.43 -2.47 -3.51
CA TYR A 77 -1.14 -2.36 -4.94
C TYR A 77 -1.77 -3.50 -5.75
N ILE A 78 -1.54 -4.76 -5.32
CA ILE A 78 -2.13 -5.93 -5.97
C ILE A 78 -3.65 -5.78 -5.99
N ARG A 79 -4.27 -5.50 -4.83
CA ARG A 79 -5.72 -5.40 -4.71
C ARG A 79 -6.30 -4.33 -5.64
N ASP A 80 -5.68 -3.16 -5.68
CA ASP A 80 -6.16 -2.02 -6.45
C ASP A 80 -6.00 -2.25 -7.95
N LYS A 81 -4.89 -2.87 -8.39
CA LYS A 81 -4.69 -3.32 -9.78
C LYS A 81 -5.73 -4.34 -10.22
N HIS A 82 -6.06 -5.30 -9.36
CA HIS A 82 -7.08 -6.31 -9.66
C HIS A 82 -8.51 -5.75 -9.60
N GLN A 83 -8.74 -4.69 -8.84
CA GLN A 83 -10.04 -4.00 -8.76
C GLN A 83 -10.31 -3.07 -9.94
N LEU A 84 -9.29 -2.62 -10.69
CA LEU A 84 -9.48 -1.84 -11.93
C LEU A 84 -10.28 -2.59 -13.00
N ILE A 85 -10.39 -3.93 -12.93
CA ILE A 85 -11.21 -4.75 -13.83
C ILE A 85 -12.65 -4.91 -13.29
N LYS A 86 -12.95 -4.46 -12.06
CA LYS A 86 -14.31 -4.47 -11.53
C LYS A 86 -15.06 -3.23 -11.99
N ILE A 87 -15.78 -3.41 -13.10
CA ILE A 87 -16.85 -2.51 -13.57
C ILE A 87 -17.72 -2.15 -12.35
N PRO A 88 -18.00 -0.86 -12.08
CA PRO A 88 -18.94 -0.48 -11.05
C PRO A 88 -20.28 -1.14 -11.39
N SER A 89 -20.74 -2.05 -10.53
CA SER A 89 -22.12 -2.56 -10.62
C SER A 89 -23.01 -1.34 -10.42
N CYS A 90 -23.63 -0.88 -11.51
CA CYS A 90 -24.69 0.10 -11.49
C CYS A 90 -25.62 -0.24 -10.32
N SER A 91 -25.71 0.69 -9.37
CA SER A 91 -26.59 0.63 -8.22
C SER A 91 -27.97 0.17 -8.68
N LYS A 92 -28.49 -0.93 -8.11
CA LYS A 92 -29.89 -1.28 -8.32
C LYS A 92 -30.73 -0.14 -7.78
N SER A 93 -31.31 0.66 -8.68
CA SER A 93 -32.42 1.52 -8.33
C SER A 93 -33.61 0.64 -8.02
N SER A 94 -33.72 0.28 -6.74
CA SER A 94 -34.97 -0.12 -6.14
C SER A 94 -35.79 1.14 -5.88
N ASN A 95 -36.67 1.49 -6.80
CA ASN A 95 -37.84 2.32 -6.51
C ASN A 95 -39.00 1.89 -7.40
N GLY A 96 -39.73 0.90 -6.92
CA GLY A 96 -41.09 0.69 -7.38
C GLY A 96 -41.95 1.90 -7.00
N SER A 97 -42.64 2.44 -7.99
CA SER A 97 -43.91 3.15 -7.82
C SER A 97 -44.57 3.32 -9.19
N PRO A 98 -45.65 2.57 -9.52
CA PRO A 98 -46.56 2.97 -10.57
C PRO A 98 -47.76 3.67 -9.91
N GLU A 99 -47.63 4.97 -9.68
CA GLU A 99 -48.81 5.81 -9.55
C GLU A 99 -48.62 6.94 -10.54
N PHE A 100 -49.38 6.91 -11.64
CA PHE A 100 -50.29 7.98 -12.01
C PHE A 100 -51.33 7.41 -12.97
N LEU A 101 -52.56 7.33 -12.45
CA LEU A 101 -53.80 7.36 -13.22
C LEU A 101 -53.74 8.52 -14.22
N ASN A 102 -53.90 8.21 -15.50
CA ASN A 102 -54.43 9.12 -16.50
C ASN A 102 -55.08 8.28 -17.61
N LEU A 103 -56.34 7.90 -17.38
CA LEU A 103 -57.51 8.19 -18.24
C LEU A 103 -58.78 7.73 -17.53
#